data_AF-A0A351FM27-F1
#
_entry.id   AF-A0A351FM27-F1
#
_cell.length_a   1.000
_cell.length_b   1.000
_cell.length_c   1.000
_cell.angle_alpha   90.00
_cell.angle_beta   90.00
_cell.angle_gamma   90.00
#
_symmetry.space_group_name_H-M   'P 1'
#
loop_
_entity.id
_entity.type
_entity.pdbx_description
1 polymer ?
#
loop_
_entity_poly.entity_id
_entity_poly.type
_entity_poly.pdbx_seq_one_letter_code
_entity_poly.pdbx_strand_id
1 'polypeptide(L)'
;MHRKGLAPFCFSCSSPYLTPFRSLIFVRCRLQAWPAVLLPCYRHRSTNQLADPVDCHDGGVLKSDIKWFAHRIGRPMRPILLCFSCLIFAGFSNSPACRSEEAEPKSPAILRELNDYWREVSRSVKAGDFKGYSNTCHPSGVLVSGVKQTSYPLQQALQRWKQGFDDTQAGRMAASVEFRFSKRLHDATTAHETGIFRYASTKDGEANVQFIHFVGLLRKTPGGWKILMEHQKSAATEAEWKQLAPLSDAPNARQLK
;
A
#
# COMPACT_ATOMS: atom_id res chain seq x y z
N MET A 1 72.41 32.20 -26.63
CA MET A 1 72.67 31.08 -25.70
C MET A 1 71.77 29.92 -26.14
N HIS A 2 72.25 28.94 -26.94
CA HIS A 2 72.91 27.68 -26.50
C HIS A 2 72.07 26.90 -25.48
N ARG A 3 71.77 25.60 -25.55
CA ARG A 3 72.10 24.42 -26.39
C ARG A 3 71.08 23.32 -25.92
N LYS A 4 70.46 22.56 -26.82
CA LYS A 4 70.73 21.14 -27.19
C LYS A 4 70.72 20.08 -26.07
N GLY A 5 69.95 19.01 -26.34
CA GLY A 5 70.27 17.59 -26.07
C GLY A 5 69.74 17.03 -24.75
N LEU A 6 69.44 15.74 -24.58
CA LEU A 6 69.60 14.53 -25.39
C LEU A 6 68.83 13.42 -24.62
N ALA A 7 68.08 12.53 -25.29
CA ALA A 7 67.83 11.17 -24.79
C ALA A 7 69.14 10.35 -24.85
N PRO A 8 69.32 9.16 -24.21
CA PRO A 8 68.87 7.87 -24.82
C PRO A 8 68.73 6.61 -23.88
N PHE A 9 68.42 5.46 -24.52
CA PHE A 9 68.50 4.02 -24.16
C PHE A 9 67.35 3.38 -23.36
N CYS A 10 66.56 2.41 -23.85
CA CYS A 10 66.71 1.15 -24.64
C CYS A 10 66.96 -0.12 -23.79
N PHE A 11 66.01 -1.07 -23.83
CA PHE A 11 66.13 -2.50 -24.23
C PHE A 11 64.73 -3.13 -24.04
N SER A 12 63.95 -3.38 -25.09
CA SER A 12 63.93 -4.60 -25.93
C SER A 12 63.60 -5.89 -25.16
N CYS A 13 62.40 -6.42 -25.39
CA CYS A 13 62.24 -7.82 -25.80
C CYS A 13 60.88 -8.04 -26.48
N SER A 14 60.94 -8.22 -27.80
CA SER A 14 60.34 -9.32 -28.57
C SER A 14 58.84 -9.67 -28.44
N SER A 15 58.14 -9.41 -29.54
CA SER A 15 56.90 -10.02 -30.10
C SER A 15 56.96 -11.57 -30.20
N PRO A 16 55.99 -12.31 -30.80
CA PRO A 16 54.59 -12.02 -31.18
C PRO A 16 53.61 -13.14 -30.71
N TYR A 17 52.32 -13.02 -31.04
CA TYR A 17 51.41 -14.08 -31.57
C TYR A 17 49.95 -13.97 -31.07
N LEU A 18 49.06 -13.81 -32.07
CA LEU A 18 47.74 -14.44 -32.24
C LEU A 18 46.57 -14.08 -31.31
N THR A 19 45.73 -13.15 -31.82
CA THR A 19 44.27 -13.30 -32.10
C THR A 19 43.26 -13.66 -30.98
N PRO A 20 41.97 -13.28 -31.16
CA PRO A 20 41.14 -12.77 -30.08
C PRO A 20 40.18 -13.82 -29.50
N PHE A 21 40.02 -13.84 -28.17
CA PHE A 21 38.89 -14.51 -27.54
C PHE A 21 37.82 -13.50 -27.14
N ARG A 22 36.89 -13.27 -28.07
CA ARG A 22 35.52 -12.83 -27.75
C ARG A 22 34.83 -14.00 -27.04
N SER A 23 34.74 -13.97 -25.72
CA SER A 23 33.77 -14.80 -25.00
C SER A 23 32.41 -14.11 -25.00
N LEU A 24 31.69 -14.32 -26.10
CA LEU A 24 30.22 -14.29 -26.13
C LEU A 24 29.73 -15.39 -25.19
N ILE A 25 29.11 -15.02 -24.07
CA ILE A 25 28.25 -15.94 -23.34
C ILE A 25 26.97 -16.11 -24.18
N PHE A 26 27.00 -17.12 -25.04
CA PHE A 26 25.79 -17.68 -25.66
C PHE A 26 25.01 -18.43 -24.57
N VAL A 27 23.98 -17.79 -24.03
CA VAL A 27 22.90 -18.54 -23.36
C VAL A 27 22.19 -19.32 -24.44
N ARG A 28 22.44 -20.63 -24.45
CA ARG A 28 21.81 -21.61 -25.33
C ARG A 28 20.35 -21.73 -24.90
N CYS A 29 19.48 -20.88 -25.45
CA CYS A 29 18.03 -21.00 -25.29
C CYS A 29 17.59 -22.25 -26.07
N ARG A 30 17.42 -23.38 -25.37
CA ARG A 30 16.71 -24.54 -25.90
C ARG A 30 15.25 -24.13 -26.07
N LEU A 31 14.88 -23.80 -27.31
CA LEU A 31 13.49 -23.83 -27.76
C LEU A 31 12.99 -25.27 -27.63
N GLN A 32 12.32 -25.55 -26.52
CA GLN A 32 11.48 -26.74 -26.41
C GLN A 32 10.14 -26.35 -27.05
N ALA A 33 9.90 -26.90 -28.24
CA ALA A 33 8.63 -26.77 -28.95
C ALA A 33 7.50 -27.32 -28.07
N TRP A 34 6.53 -26.47 -27.74
CA TRP A 34 5.27 -26.89 -27.16
C TRP A 34 4.36 -27.36 -28.31
N PRO A 35 3.71 -28.54 -28.21
CA PRO A 35 2.78 -28.98 -29.24
C PRO A 35 1.56 -28.05 -29.26
N ALA A 36 1.27 -27.54 -30.45
CA ALA A 36 0.05 -26.81 -30.76
C ALA A 36 -1.17 -27.71 -30.52
N VAL A 37 -1.92 -27.42 -29.47
CA VAL A 37 -3.26 -27.97 -29.29
C VAL A 37 -4.20 -27.16 -30.16
N LEU A 38 -4.62 -27.77 -31.27
CA LEU A 38 -5.67 -27.30 -32.15
C LEU A 38 -6.99 -27.26 -31.37
N LEU A 39 -7.47 -26.06 -31.03
CA LEU A 39 -8.84 -25.85 -30.57
C LEU A 39 -9.76 -25.73 -31.81
N PRO A 40 -10.86 -26.51 -31.89
CA PRO A 40 -11.77 -26.45 -33.02
C PRO A 40 -12.54 -25.12 -33.04
N CYS A 41 -12.58 -24.50 -34.22
CA CYS A 41 -13.54 -23.45 -34.55
C CYS A 41 -14.97 -23.97 -34.35
N TYR A 42 -15.69 -23.44 -33.36
CA TYR A 42 -17.14 -23.61 -33.27
C TYR A 42 -17.82 -22.31 -33.73
N ARG A 43 -18.46 -22.40 -34.89
CA ARG A 43 -19.31 -21.36 -35.49
C ARG A 43 -20.77 -21.81 -35.39
N HIS A 44 -21.58 -21.11 -34.60
CA HIS A 44 -23.06 -21.10 -34.68
C HIS A 44 -23.57 -20.13 -33.61
N ARG A 45 -24.64 -19.35 -33.73
CA ARG A 45 -25.53 -18.85 -34.78
C ARG A 45 -26.40 -17.83 -34.03
N SER A 46 -26.64 -16.68 -34.65
CA SER A 46 -27.55 -15.65 -34.15
C SER A 46 -28.99 -16.17 -34.06
N THR A 47 -29.65 -15.98 -32.92
CA THR A 47 -31.11 -15.86 -32.83
C THR A 47 -31.46 -14.78 -31.80
N ASN A 48 -32.08 -13.71 -32.31
CA ASN A 48 -32.86 -12.75 -31.54
C ASN A 48 -34.00 -13.47 -30.80
N GLN A 49 -34.18 -13.23 -29.51
CA GLN A 49 -35.52 -13.07 -28.96
C GLN A 49 -35.51 -12.29 -27.64
N LEU A 50 -36.38 -11.28 -27.59
CA LEU A 50 -36.68 -10.38 -26.50
C LEU A 50 -37.26 -11.13 -25.29
N ALA A 51 -36.87 -10.73 -24.08
CA ALA A 51 -37.65 -10.94 -22.87
C ALA A 51 -37.54 -9.69 -21.97
N ASP A 52 -38.71 -9.18 -21.63
CA ASP A 52 -39.02 -7.96 -20.88
C ASP A 52 -38.75 -8.08 -19.36
N PRO A 53 -38.81 -6.97 -18.59
CA PRO A 53 -38.21 -6.84 -17.26
C PRO A 53 -39.11 -7.31 -16.12
N VAL A 54 -38.50 -7.81 -15.05
CA VAL A 54 -39.20 -8.20 -13.81
C VAL A 54 -39.20 -7.02 -12.83
N ASP A 55 -40.40 -6.51 -12.61
CA ASP A 55 -40.76 -5.54 -11.58
C ASP A 55 -40.56 -6.10 -10.17
N CYS A 56 -40.00 -5.27 -9.28
CA CYS A 56 -39.95 -5.52 -7.84
C CYS A 56 -41.06 -4.72 -7.17
N HIS A 57 -42.11 -5.40 -6.68
CA HIS A 57 -43.10 -4.79 -5.79
C HIS A 57 -43.21 -5.52 -4.46
N ASP A 58 -43.01 -4.72 -3.42
CA ASP A 58 -43.69 -4.63 -2.13
C ASP A 58 -43.71 -5.82 -1.16
N GLY A 59 -43.12 -5.53 0.00
CA GLY A 59 -43.13 -6.34 1.20
C GLY A 59 -44.51 -6.38 1.86
N GLY A 60 -44.93 -7.60 2.18
CA GLY A 60 -46.04 -7.91 3.09
C GLY A 60 -45.51 -8.43 4.43
N VAL A 61 -45.98 -7.77 5.49
CA VAL A 61 -45.79 -8.08 6.91
C VAL A 61 -46.36 -9.45 7.28
N LEU A 62 -45.65 -10.23 8.11
CA LEU A 62 -46.30 -11.21 8.98
C LEU A 62 -45.55 -11.40 10.31
N LYS A 63 -46.30 -11.10 11.36
CA LYS A 63 -46.02 -11.29 12.79
C LYS A 63 -45.75 -12.76 13.10
N SER A 64 -44.90 -13.03 14.09
CA SER A 64 -45.29 -13.83 15.26
C SER A 64 -44.16 -13.94 16.28
N ASP A 65 -44.45 -13.39 17.46
CA ASP A 65 -43.76 -13.65 18.72
C ASP A 65 -43.86 -15.13 19.10
N ILE A 66 -42.75 -15.73 19.55
CA ILE A 66 -42.78 -16.91 20.41
C ILE A 66 -41.86 -16.66 21.61
N LYS A 67 -42.51 -16.27 22.71
CA LYS A 67 -42.01 -16.36 24.09
C LYS A 67 -42.40 -17.74 24.67
N TRP A 68 -41.70 -18.10 25.75
CA TRP A 68 -41.86 -19.26 26.66
C TRP A 68 -40.89 -20.42 26.37
N PHE A 69 -40.10 -20.94 27.31
CA PHE A 69 -40.43 -21.36 28.68
C PHE A 69 -39.19 -21.28 29.60
N ALA A 70 -39.33 -20.70 30.81
CA ALA A 70 -38.34 -20.84 31.88
C ALA A 70 -39.03 -21.01 33.24
N HIS A 71 -38.93 -22.22 33.79
CA HIS A 71 -39.03 -22.59 35.21
C HIS A 71 -38.61 -24.08 35.25
N ARG A 72 -37.83 -24.62 36.19
CA ARG A 72 -38.18 -24.74 37.61
C ARG A 72 -37.07 -25.50 38.37
N ILE A 73 -36.76 -25.02 39.59
CA ILE A 73 -36.21 -25.68 40.82
C ILE A 73 -34.78 -26.25 40.81
N GLY A 74 -34.00 -25.79 41.80
CA GLY A 74 -32.70 -26.32 42.15
C GLY A 74 -32.68 -27.35 43.28
N ARG A 75 -31.47 -27.77 43.64
CA ARG A 75 -31.06 -28.32 44.94
C ARG A 75 -29.56 -28.05 45.16
N PRO A 76 -29.08 -27.82 46.40
CA PRO A 76 -27.67 -27.63 46.71
C PRO A 76 -27.00 -28.95 47.17
N MET A 77 -25.70 -29.10 46.93
CA MET A 77 -24.87 -30.08 47.64
C MET A 77 -23.45 -29.52 47.92
N ARG A 78 -22.96 -29.93 49.08
CA ARG A 78 -21.77 -29.52 49.83
C ARG A 78 -20.44 -30.12 49.27
N PRO A 79 -19.27 -29.66 49.74
CA PRO A 79 -17.99 -29.79 49.04
C PRO A 79 -17.30 -31.12 49.33
N ILE A 80 -16.60 -31.66 48.33
CA ILE A 80 -15.65 -32.76 48.49
C ILE A 80 -14.26 -32.25 48.11
N LEU A 81 -13.43 -32.10 49.14
CA LEU A 81 -11.99 -31.94 49.07
C LEU A 81 -11.40 -33.32 48.76
N LEU A 82 -10.76 -33.50 47.60
CA LEU A 82 -9.87 -34.64 47.35
C LEU A 82 -8.63 -34.18 46.60
N CYS A 83 -7.51 -34.28 47.31
CA CYS A 83 -6.15 -34.21 46.79
C CYS A 83 -5.98 -35.20 45.63
N PHE A 84 -5.67 -34.68 44.43
CA PHE A 84 -4.98 -35.48 43.42
C PHE A 84 -3.55 -34.99 43.30
N SER A 85 -2.70 -35.77 43.97
CA SER A 85 -1.31 -36.07 43.66
C SER A 85 -0.72 -35.42 42.42
N CYS A 86 0.37 -34.71 42.67
CA CYS A 86 1.50 -34.51 41.78
C CYS A 86 1.87 -35.85 41.11
N LEU A 87 1.59 -36.01 39.82
CA LEU A 87 2.22 -37.01 38.96
C LEU A 87 2.97 -36.28 37.86
N ILE A 88 4.29 -36.30 38.03
CA ILE A 88 5.30 -35.91 37.06
C ILE A 88 5.11 -36.78 35.81
N PHE A 89 4.57 -36.20 34.74
CA PHE A 89 4.82 -36.69 33.39
C PHE A 89 5.77 -35.72 32.70
N ALA A 90 7.07 -36.02 32.86
CA ALA A 90 8.10 -35.52 31.97
C ALA A 90 7.85 -36.16 30.59
N GLY A 91 7.33 -35.36 29.67
CA GLY A 91 6.99 -35.80 28.32
C GLY A 91 6.53 -34.65 27.45
N PHE A 92 7.18 -33.48 27.54
CA PHE A 92 6.99 -32.44 26.54
C PHE A 92 7.76 -32.83 25.28
N SER A 93 7.01 -33.42 24.34
CA SER A 93 7.39 -33.48 22.94
C SER A 93 7.85 -32.09 22.48
N ASN A 94 9.11 -31.98 22.06
CA ASN A 94 9.60 -30.85 21.27
C ASN A 94 8.96 -30.92 19.87
N SER A 95 7.66 -30.60 19.80
CA SER A 95 7.07 -30.11 18.56
C SER A 95 7.56 -28.67 18.39
N PRO A 96 8.04 -28.26 17.20
CA PRO A 96 8.22 -26.84 16.93
C PRO A 96 6.82 -26.23 16.95
N ALA A 97 6.45 -25.63 18.08
CA ALA A 97 5.27 -24.80 18.16
C ALA A 97 5.41 -23.78 17.03
N CYS A 98 4.44 -23.75 16.12
CA CYS A 98 4.21 -22.58 15.28
C CYS A 98 4.16 -21.40 16.25
N ARG A 99 5.26 -20.63 16.31
CA ARG A 99 5.32 -19.38 17.04
C ARG A 99 4.23 -18.53 16.43
N SER A 100 3.13 -18.35 17.15
CA SER A 100 2.22 -17.25 16.90
C SER A 100 3.10 -16.00 16.87
N GLU A 101 3.13 -15.33 15.73
CA GLU A 101 3.86 -14.09 15.53
C GLU A 101 3.22 -13.08 16.49
N GLU A 102 3.78 -12.97 17.69
CA GLU A 102 3.35 -12.00 18.69
C GLU A 102 3.52 -10.64 18.03
N ALA A 103 2.42 -9.89 17.95
CA ALA A 103 2.42 -8.58 17.32
C ALA A 103 3.48 -7.70 17.99
N GLU A 104 4.55 -7.39 17.25
CA GLU A 104 5.60 -6.48 17.68
C GLU A 104 4.98 -5.18 18.21
N PRO A 105 5.39 -4.70 19.40
CA PRO A 105 4.79 -3.52 20.00
C PRO A 105 4.96 -2.30 19.09
N LYS A 106 3.85 -1.59 18.84
CA LYS A 106 3.80 -0.38 18.01
C LYS A 106 4.84 0.64 18.50
N SER A 107 5.86 0.91 17.67
CA SER A 107 6.97 1.79 18.02
C SER A 107 6.57 3.26 17.90
N PRO A 108 6.59 4.05 19.00
CA PRO A 108 6.29 5.48 18.95
C PRO A 108 7.25 6.27 18.05
N ALA A 109 8.48 5.78 17.86
CA ALA A 109 9.46 6.40 16.97
C ALA A 109 9.04 6.26 15.49
N ILE A 110 8.62 5.06 15.07
CA ILE A 110 8.13 4.83 13.71
C ILE A 110 6.85 5.63 13.44
N LEU A 111 5.96 5.74 14.43
CA LEU A 111 4.76 6.55 14.31
C LEU A 111 5.09 8.04 14.02
N ARG A 112 6.11 8.59 14.69
CA ARG A 112 6.59 9.95 14.43
C ARG A 112 7.17 10.10 13.02
N GLU A 113 7.99 9.15 12.57
CA GLU A 113 8.53 9.17 11.20
C GLU A 113 7.42 9.13 10.13
N LEU A 114 6.37 8.32 10.35
CA LEU A 114 5.21 8.28 9.45
C LEU A 114 4.42 9.59 9.50
N ASN A 115 4.32 10.24 10.66
CA ASN A 115 3.71 11.58 10.74
C ASN A 115 4.55 12.62 9.99
N ASP A 116 5.88 12.56 10.11
CA ASP A 116 6.80 13.41 9.33
C ASP A 116 6.56 13.23 7.84
N TYR A 117 6.43 11.98 7.38
CA TYR A 117 6.11 11.66 6.00
C TYR A 117 4.81 12.34 5.52
N TRP A 118 3.69 12.20 6.25
CA TRP A 118 2.42 12.82 5.82
C TRP A 118 2.40 14.34 5.91
N ARG A 119 3.13 14.91 6.88
CA ARG A 119 3.35 16.36 6.95
C ARG A 119 4.14 16.85 5.75
N GLU A 120 5.14 16.11 5.30
CA GLU A 120 5.91 16.44 4.10
C GLU A 120 5.09 16.36 2.82
N VAL A 121 4.22 15.34 2.68
CA VAL A 121 3.25 15.25 1.58
C VAL A 121 2.34 16.48 1.57
N SER A 122 1.77 16.83 2.73
CA SER A 122 0.86 17.98 2.88
C SER A 122 1.55 19.31 2.57
N ARG A 123 2.78 19.49 3.07
CA ARG A 123 3.63 20.66 2.80
C ARG A 123 3.91 20.79 1.30
N SER A 124 4.31 19.69 0.66
CA SER A 124 4.69 19.70 -0.76
C SER A 124 3.51 20.11 -1.66
N VAL A 125 2.32 19.57 -1.42
CA VAL A 125 1.08 19.98 -2.13
C VAL A 125 0.79 21.46 -1.90
N LYS A 126 0.83 21.92 -0.64
CA LYS A 126 0.54 23.32 -0.30
C LYS A 126 1.51 24.31 -0.93
N ALA A 127 2.78 23.94 -1.03
CA ALA A 127 3.83 24.78 -1.59
C ALA A 127 3.95 24.70 -3.12
N GLY A 128 3.25 23.75 -3.78
CA GLY A 128 3.50 23.45 -5.19
C GLY A 128 4.87 22.81 -5.44
N ASP A 129 5.47 22.17 -4.43
CA ASP A 129 6.78 21.52 -4.54
C ASP A 129 6.67 20.13 -5.17
N PHE A 130 6.65 20.09 -6.49
CA PHE A 130 6.56 18.84 -7.26
C PHE A 130 7.73 17.87 -6.96
N LYS A 131 8.94 18.40 -6.76
CA LYS A 131 10.12 17.58 -6.50
C LYS A 131 10.04 16.95 -5.11
N GLY A 132 9.68 17.73 -4.09
CA GLY A 132 9.44 17.27 -2.73
C GLY A 132 8.36 16.18 -2.71
N TYR A 133 7.22 16.43 -3.36
CA TYR A 133 6.14 15.44 -3.46
C TYR A 133 6.59 14.17 -4.19
N SER A 134 7.23 14.30 -5.36
CA SER A 134 7.70 13.13 -6.12
C SER A 134 8.70 12.28 -5.34
N ASN A 135 9.48 12.90 -4.44
CA ASN A 135 10.40 12.18 -3.56
C ASN A 135 9.68 11.34 -2.50
N THR A 136 8.43 11.62 -2.15
CA THR A 136 7.64 10.77 -1.25
C THR A 136 7.11 9.52 -1.97
N CYS A 137 7.14 9.49 -3.30
CA CYS A 137 6.66 8.36 -4.10
C CYS A 137 7.77 7.32 -4.34
N HIS A 138 7.42 6.04 -4.21
CA HIS A 138 8.32 4.96 -4.62
C HIS A 138 8.41 4.90 -6.16
N PRO A 139 9.58 4.62 -6.77
CA PRO A 139 9.71 4.52 -8.23
C PRO A 139 8.78 3.48 -8.85
N SER A 140 8.62 2.33 -8.19
CA SER A 140 7.67 1.26 -8.55
C SER A 140 6.28 1.44 -7.95
N GLY A 141 5.93 2.65 -7.51
CA GLY A 141 4.65 2.92 -6.88
C GLY A 141 3.47 2.75 -7.83
N VAL A 142 2.30 2.41 -7.29
CA VAL A 142 1.05 2.21 -8.04
C VAL A 142 -0.04 3.11 -7.48
N LEU A 143 -0.83 3.73 -8.37
CA LEU A 143 -2.08 4.38 -8.00
C LEU A 143 -3.24 3.45 -8.40
N VAL A 144 -4.11 3.14 -7.43
CA VAL A 144 -5.37 2.46 -7.65
C VAL A 144 -6.50 3.47 -7.46
N SER A 145 -7.32 3.67 -8.48
CA SER A 145 -8.50 4.53 -8.40
C SER A 145 -9.75 3.68 -8.38
N GLY A 146 -10.39 3.59 -7.22
CA GLY A 146 -11.66 2.89 -7.05
C GLY A 146 -12.80 3.59 -7.78
N VAL A 147 -12.83 4.92 -7.83
CA VAL A 147 -13.86 5.65 -8.59
C VAL A 147 -13.74 5.40 -10.09
N LYS A 148 -12.52 5.38 -10.63
CA LYS A 148 -12.26 5.17 -12.07
C LYS A 148 -12.08 3.69 -12.45
N GLN A 149 -12.19 2.77 -11.48
CA GLN A 149 -11.99 1.33 -11.67
C GLN A 149 -10.71 1.00 -12.47
N THR A 150 -9.59 1.63 -12.10
CA THR A 150 -8.32 1.48 -12.82
C THR A 150 -7.12 1.45 -11.88
N SER A 151 -6.00 0.91 -12.37
CA SER A 151 -4.71 0.82 -11.68
C SER A 151 -3.58 1.03 -12.66
N TYR A 152 -2.60 1.87 -12.30
CA TYR A 152 -1.46 2.20 -13.17
C TYR A 152 -0.29 2.77 -12.36
N PRO A 153 0.92 2.87 -12.94
CA PRO A 153 2.09 3.37 -12.23
C PRO A 153 1.88 4.78 -11.68
N LEU A 154 2.26 5.00 -10.42
CA LEU A 154 2.17 6.29 -9.74
C LEU A 154 2.99 7.37 -10.46
N GLN A 155 4.08 6.99 -11.12
CA GLN A 155 4.89 7.88 -11.97
C GLN A 155 4.09 8.51 -13.12
N GLN A 156 3.16 7.77 -13.71
CA GLN A 156 2.26 8.31 -14.72
C GLN A 156 1.23 9.28 -14.11
N ALA A 157 0.82 9.05 -12.84
CA ALA A 157 -0.02 10.00 -12.13
C ALA A 157 0.72 11.32 -11.87
N LEU A 158 1.98 11.25 -11.43
CA LEU A 158 2.84 12.42 -11.16
C LEU A 158 2.98 13.33 -12.38
N GLN A 159 3.17 12.76 -13.57
CA GLN A 159 3.24 13.55 -14.81
C GLN A 159 1.99 14.41 -15.04
N ARG A 160 0.80 13.85 -14.76
CA ARG A 160 -0.46 14.59 -14.91
C ARG A 160 -0.68 15.62 -13.80
N TRP A 161 -0.21 15.35 -12.59
CA TRP A 161 -0.33 16.29 -11.47
C TRP A 161 0.65 17.44 -11.54
N LYS A 162 1.76 17.30 -12.29
CA LYS A 162 2.83 18.30 -12.36
C LYS A 162 2.33 19.71 -12.65
N GLN A 163 1.41 19.89 -13.61
CA GLN A 163 0.88 21.22 -13.94
C GLN A 163 0.16 21.86 -12.74
N GLY A 164 -0.53 21.07 -11.92
CA GLY A 164 -1.15 21.56 -10.70
C GLY A 164 -0.12 22.08 -9.69
N PHE A 165 0.98 21.35 -9.50
CA PHE A 165 2.09 21.82 -8.67
C PHE A 165 2.73 23.10 -9.23
N ASP A 166 3.00 23.15 -10.54
CA ASP A 166 3.58 24.32 -11.19
C ASP A 166 2.67 25.56 -11.08
N ASP A 167 1.34 25.37 -11.19
CA ASP A 167 0.34 26.43 -10.98
C ASP A 167 0.29 26.88 -9.53
N THR A 168 0.37 25.97 -8.56
CA THR A 168 0.41 26.30 -7.13
C THR A 168 1.68 27.06 -6.77
N GLN A 169 2.83 26.61 -7.25
CA GLN A 169 4.11 27.26 -7.01
C GLN A 169 4.15 28.68 -7.59
N ALA A 170 3.51 28.88 -8.75
CA ALA A 170 3.41 30.19 -9.39
C ALA A 170 2.28 31.08 -8.83
N GLY A 171 1.52 30.61 -7.83
CA GLY A 171 0.41 31.36 -7.25
C GLY A 171 -0.85 31.47 -8.13
N ARG A 172 -0.92 30.72 -9.24
CA ARG A 172 -2.12 30.66 -10.11
C ARG A 172 -3.24 29.79 -9.53
N MET A 173 -2.91 28.95 -8.55
CA MET A 173 -3.83 28.07 -7.85
C MET A 173 -3.41 27.97 -6.38
N ALA A 174 -4.35 27.80 -5.47
CA ALA A 174 -4.07 27.30 -4.13
C ALA A 174 -4.47 25.83 -4.03
N ALA A 175 -3.66 24.99 -3.41
CA ALA A 175 -4.00 23.60 -3.12
C ALA A 175 -3.58 23.24 -1.69
N SER A 176 -4.25 22.28 -1.08
CA SER A 176 -3.89 21.71 0.21
C SER A 176 -4.45 20.29 0.34
N VAL A 177 -3.72 19.44 1.05
CA VAL A 177 -4.19 18.12 1.45
C VAL A 177 -3.97 17.94 2.94
N GLU A 178 -4.93 17.30 3.61
CA GLU A 178 -4.84 16.91 5.01
C GLU A 178 -5.21 15.43 5.14
N PHE A 179 -4.58 14.72 6.09
CA PHE A 179 -4.77 13.28 6.30
C PHE A 179 -5.29 12.98 7.72
N ARG A 180 -6.24 12.06 7.82
CA ARG A 180 -6.73 11.52 9.10
C ARG A 180 -6.95 10.02 8.97
N PHE A 181 -6.50 9.28 9.97
CA PHE A 181 -6.38 7.82 9.89
C PHE A 181 -7.35 7.12 10.81
N SER A 182 -8.03 6.10 10.28
CA SER A 182 -8.88 5.18 11.05
C SER A 182 -8.11 3.94 11.49
N LYS A 183 -7.08 3.53 10.74
CA LYS A 183 -6.23 2.38 11.04
C LYS A 183 -4.81 2.63 10.58
N ARG A 184 -3.84 2.32 11.43
CA ARG A 184 -2.40 2.41 11.12
C ARG A 184 -1.72 1.14 11.60
N LEU A 185 -1.13 0.40 10.67
CA LEU A 185 -0.33 -0.80 10.93
C LEU A 185 1.08 -0.51 10.43
N HIS A 186 2.11 -0.84 11.21
CA HIS A 186 3.49 -0.64 10.80
C HIS A 186 4.43 -1.58 11.53
N ASP A 187 5.55 -1.85 10.89
CA ASP A 187 6.75 -2.45 11.48
C ASP A 187 7.97 -1.54 11.23
N ALA A 188 9.18 -2.06 11.39
CA ALA A 188 10.41 -1.29 11.16
C ALA A 188 10.61 -0.80 9.71
N THR A 189 9.95 -1.40 8.73
CA THR A 189 10.21 -1.26 7.29
C THR A 189 8.96 -1.11 6.42
N THR A 190 7.77 -1.46 6.89
CA THR A 190 6.50 -1.35 6.15
C THR A 190 5.44 -0.63 6.97
N ALA A 191 4.50 0.03 6.28
CA ALA A 191 3.32 0.60 6.90
C ALA A 191 2.09 0.48 5.98
N HIS A 192 0.94 0.18 6.57
CA HIS A 192 -0.37 0.18 5.93
C HIS A 192 -1.30 1.11 6.70
N GLU A 193 -1.75 2.16 6.04
CA GLU A 193 -2.52 3.22 6.67
C GLU A 193 -3.83 3.44 5.91
N THR A 194 -4.93 3.32 6.64
CA THR A 194 -6.29 3.54 6.12
C THR A 194 -6.85 4.78 6.76
N GLY A 195 -7.50 5.60 5.95
CA GLY A 195 -8.07 6.84 6.43
C GLY A 195 -8.87 7.53 5.34
N ILE A 196 -9.01 8.83 5.56
CA ILE A 196 -9.56 9.75 4.58
C ILE A 196 -8.47 10.79 4.30
N PHE A 197 -8.48 11.43 3.14
CA PHE A 197 -7.80 12.70 2.96
C PHE A 197 -8.79 13.75 2.48
N ARG A 198 -8.59 14.99 2.94
CA ARG A 198 -9.29 16.16 2.44
C ARG A 198 -8.38 16.86 1.46
N TYR A 199 -8.79 16.97 0.21
CA TYR A 199 -8.12 17.79 -0.79
C TYR A 199 -8.94 19.05 -1.02
N ALA A 200 -8.32 20.22 -0.92
CA ALA A 200 -8.94 21.50 -1.20
C ALA A 200 -8.10 22.27 -2.21
N SER A 201 -8.76 22.85 -3.21
CA SER A 201 -8.11 23.68 -4.22
C SER A 201 -8.95 24.90 -4.55
N THR A 202 -8.28 25.97 -4.97
CA THR A 202 -8.92 27.20 -5.46
C THR A 202 -8.18 27.68 -6.69
N LYS A 203 -8.89 27.84 -7.80
CA LYS A 203 -8.35 28.34 -9.08
C LYS A 203 -9.38 29.27 -9.69
N ASP A 204 -8.92 30.43 -10.18
CA ASP A 204 -9.79 31.43 -10.82
C ASP A 204 -11.00 31.86 -9.97
N GLY A 205 -10.86 31.85 -8.64
CA GLY A 205 -11.92 32.17 -7.68
C GLY A 205 -12.86 31.00 -7.35
N GLU A 206 -12.78 29.88 -8.07
CA GLU A 206 -13.59 28.69 -7.81
C GLU A 206 -12.91 27.76 -6.80
N ALA A 207 -13.60 27.48 -5.69
CA ALA A 207 -13.14 26.57 -4.66
C ALA A 207 -13.74 25.17 -4.84
N ASN A 208 -12.90 24.14 -4.74
CA ASN A 208 -13.29 22.75 -4.77
C ASN A 208 -12.73 22.02 -3.55
N VAL A 209 -13.58 21.30 -2.82
CA VAL A 209 -13.18 20.49 -1.66
C VAL A 209 -13.70 19.06 -1.87
N GLN A 210 -12.81 18.09 -1.72
CA GLN A 210 -13.12 16.67 -1.83
C GLN A 210 -12.60 15.93 -0.61
N PHE A 211 -13.33 14.89 -0.21
CA PHE A 211 -12.92 13.94 0.82
C PHE A 211 -12.87 12.56 0.18
N ILE A 212 -11.78 11.83 0.40
CA ILE A 212 -11.55 10.55 -0.28
C ILE A 212 -11.13 9.50 0.75
N HIS A 213 -11.87 8.39 0.82
CA HIS A 213 -11.43 7.19 1.54
C HIS A 213 -10.21 6.62 0.83
N PHE A 214 -9.12 6.39 1.55
CA PHE A 214 -7.87 5.93 0.96
C PHE A 214 -7.13 4.89 1.79
N VAL A 215 -6.24 4.18 1.11
CA VAL A 215 -5.21 3.32 1.70
C VAL A 215 -3.84 3.73 1.16
N GLY A 216 -2.90 3.98 2.06
CA GLY A 216 -1.48 4.12 1.76
C GLY A 216 -0.72 2.87 2.18
N LEU A 217 0.01 2.25 1.26
CA LEU A 217 1.02 1.23 1.56
C LEU A 217 2.39 1.88 1.39
N LEU A 218 3.19 1.88 2.44
CA LEU A 218 4.48 2.54 2.48
C LEU A 218 5.59 1.53 2.78
N ARG A 219 6.77 1.82 2.24
CA ARG A 219 7.99 1.09 2.52
C ARG A 219 9.10 2.06 2.91
N LYS A 220 9.81 1.75 3.98
CA LYS A 220 11.01 2.47 4.39
C LYS A 220 12.16 2.13 3.44
N THR A 221 12.80 3.17 2.92
CA THR A 221 13.99 3.07 2.07
C THR A 221 15.17 3.76 2.76
N PRO A 222 16.41 3.61 2.26
CA PRO A 222 17.54 4.38 2.79
C PRO A 222 17.32 5.90 2.76
N GLY A 223 16.46 6.39 1.85
CA GLY A 223 16.05 7.79 1.75
C GLY A 223 14.76 8.14 2.50
N GLY A 224 14.32 7.32 3.46
CA GLY A 224 13.10 7.51 4.24
C GLY A 224 11.89 6.74 3.71
N TRP A 225 10.72 7.00 4.29
CA TRP A 225 9.45 6.39 3.91
C TRP A 225 9.01 6.84 2.52
N LYS A 226 8.53 5.88 1.72
CA LYS A 226 7.94 6.16 0.40
C LYS A 226 6.64 5.38 0.21
N ILE A 227 5.65 6.01 -0.40
CA ILE A 227 4.39 5.33 -0.76
C ILE A 227 4.62 4.41 -1.97
N LEU A 228 4.33 3.13 -1.78
CA LEU A 228 4.36 2.08 -2.79
C LEU A 228 2.99 1.87 -3.43
N MET A 229 1.91 2.10 -2.68
CA MET A 229 0.57 2.12 -3.25
C MET A 229 -0.25 3.23 -2.62
N GLU A 230 -0.90 4.03 -3.46
CA GLU A 230 -2.00 4.88 -3.07
C GLU A 230 -3.29 4.31 -3.68
N HIS A 231 -4.24 3.92 -2.84
CA HIS A 231 -5.55 3.45 -3.28
C HIS A 231 -6.62 4.45 -2.86
N GLN A 232 -7.10 5.24 -3.82
CA GLN A 232 -8.21 6.16 -3.66
C GLN A 232 -9.53 5.39 -3.84
N LYS A 233 -10.09 4.88 -2.74
CA LYS A 233 -11.15 3.87 -2.75
C LYS A 233 -12.49 4.44 -3.22
N SER A 234 -12.93 5.53 -2.61
CA SER A 234 -14.25 6.12 -2.85
C SER A 234 -14.32 7.55 -2.34
N ALA A 235 -15.36 8.29 -2.76
CA ALA A 235 -15.71 9.54 -2.11
C ALA A 235 -16.08 9.30 -0.64
N ALA A 236 -15.73 10.26 0.20
CA ALA A 236 -16.11 10.36 1.61
C ALA A 236 -16.88 11.66 1.83
N THR A 237 -17.48 11.79 3.02
CA THR A 237 -18.17 12.99 3.48
C THR A 237 -17.31 13.77 4.48
N GLU A 238 -17.60 15.06 4.62
CA GLU A 238 -16.99 15.87 5.67
C GLU A 238 -17.34 15.37 7.09
N ALA A 239 -18.53 14.77 7.26
CA ALA A 239 -18.94 14.20 8.53
C ALA A 239 -18.06 13.00 8.92
N GLU A 240 -17.83 12.06 8.00
CA GLU A 240 -16.91 10.94 8.22
C GLU A 240 -15.48 11.43 8.50
N TRP A 241 -15.04 12.46 7.77
CA TRP A 241 -13.73 13.10 8.00
C TRP A 241 -13.58 13.64 9.42
N LYS A 242 -14.60 14.36 9.90
CA LYS A 242 -14.61 14.99 11.22
C LYS A 242 -14.64 13.98 12.37
N GLN A 243 -15.12 12.75 12.14
CA GLN A 243 -15.07 11.67 13.13
C GLN A 243 -13.66 11.12 13.38
N LEU A 244 -12.71 11.36 12.46
CA LEU A 244 -11.32 10.97 12.62
C LEU A 244 -10.51 12.08 13.29
N ALA A 245 -9.54 11.69 14.12
CA ALA A 245 -8.64 12.63 14.76
C ALA A 245 -7.63 13.22 13.76
N PRO A 246 -7.25 14.50 13.90
CA PRO A 246 -6.10 15.07 13.20
C PRO A 246 -4.82 14.27 13.44
N LEU A 247 -3.84 14.42 12.53
CA LEU A 247 -2.51 13.87 12.71
C LEU A 247 -1.91 14.38 14.03
N SER A 248 -1.38 13.48 14.84
CA SER A 248 -0.77 13.78 16.15
C SER A 248 0.41 12.86 16.41
N ASP A 249 1.47 13.40 17.02
CA ASP A 249 2.65 12.65 17.45
C ASP A 249 2.40 11.86 18.75
N ALA A 250 1.31 12.17 19.46
CA ALA A 250 0.88 11.40 20.62
C ALA A 250 0.06 10.17 20.16
N PRO A 251 0.41 8.95 20.60
CA PRO A 251 -0.37 7.77 20.29
C PRO A 251 -1.75 7.89 20.95
N ASN A 252 -2.81 7.98 20.14
CA ASN A 252 -4.16 7.97 20.69
C ASN A 252 -4.59 6.54 21.03
N ALA A 253 -5.49 6.37 22.01
CA ALA A 253 -5.95 5.05 22.47
C ALA A 253 -6.60 4.18 21.37
N ARG A 254 -7.01 4.79 20.25
CA ARG A 254 -7.60 4.12 19.10
C ARG A 254 -6.54 3.59 18.12
N GLN A 255 -5.34 4.16 18.11
CA GLN A 255 -4.19 3.74 17.30
C GLN A 255 -3.36 2.65 17.96
N LEU A 256 -3.51 2.43 19.27
CA LEU A 256 -2.79 1.42 20.03
C LEU A 256 -3.49 0.05 20.05
N LYS A 257 -4.80 -0.01 19.83
CA LYS A 257 -5.55 -1.27 19.61
C LYS A 257 -5.35 -1.83 18.21
#